data_AF-A0A7S0Y2U5-F1
#
_entry.id   AF-A0A7S0Y2U5-F1
#
_cell.length_a   1.000
_cell.length_b   1.000
_cell.length_c   1.000
_cell.angle_alpha   90.00
_cell.angle_beta   90.00
_cell.angle_gamma   90.00
#
_symmetry.space_group_name_H-M   'P 1'
#
loop_
_entity.id
_entity.type
_entity.pdbx_description
1 polymer ?
#
loop_
_entity_poly.entity_id
_entity_poly.type
_entity_poly.pdbx_seq_one_letter_code
_entity_poly.pdbx_strand_id
1 'polypeptide(L)'
;DMRGGVGPEVKRSTLLEEFRASKLRNFELADIVEHCDEFCRDQHGSRFIQTKLEIAPPSETEIVFEALLPTALSLMTDLFGNYVVQKFLERGSQEQRSALAKTMQGRVLQLSLDMYGCRVVQKAVEVVDGEEQAVLVNELQGHVMKCVRDQNGNHVIQKCIERSAPATIQFIV
;
A
#
# COMPACT_ATOMS: atom_id res chain seq x y z
N ASP A 1 32.06 -0.60 11.20
CA ASP A 1 32.11 -1.50 10.04
C ASP A 1 31.53 -2.85 10.46
N MET A 2 30.22 -3.03 10.26
CA MET A 2 29.51 -4.28 10.56
C MET A 2 28.65 -4.62 9.34
N ARG A 3 29.15 -5.56 8.56
CA ARG A 3 28.46 -6.17 7.41
C ARG A 3 27.26 -6.94 7.96
N GLY A 4 26.06 -6.37 7.83
CA GLY A 4 24.80 -7.06 8.07
C GLY A 4 24.51 -7.99 6.89
N GLY A 5 24.42 -9.29 7.18
CA GLY A 5 24.33 -10.36 6.20
C GLY A 5 23.19 -10.19 5.19
N VAL A 6 23.52 -10.42 3.92
CA VAL A 6 22.55 -10.68 2.87
C VAL A 6 21.90 -12.01 3.25
N GLY A 7 20.61 -11.97 3.62
CA GLY A 7 19.80 -13.19 3.78
C GLY A 7 19.82 -14.02 2.49
N PRO A 8 19.32 -15.26 2.50
CA PRO A 8 19.28 -16.08 1.29
C PRO A 8 18.63 -15.27 0.17
N GLU A 9 19.38 -15.02 -0.89
CA GLU A 9 18.91 -14.30 -2.06
C GLU A 9 17.74 -15.11 -2.63
N VAL A 10 16.51 -14.65 -2.37
CA VAL A 10 15.31 -15.33 -2.86
C VAL A 10 15.40 -15.28 -4.38
N LYS A 11 15.67 -16.44 -4.99
CA LYS A 11 15.75 -16.54 -6.44
C LYS A 11 14.40 -16.16 -7.02
N ARG A 12 14.41 -15.18 -7.92
CA ARG A 12 13.23 -14.78 -8.66
C ARG A 12 12.66 -15.96 -9.44
N SER A 13 11.35 -15.97 -9.64
CA SER A 13 10.69 -16.93 -10.51
C SER A 13 11.21 -16.80 -11.94
N THR A 14 11.13 -17.90 -12.69
CA THR A 14 11.44 -17.89 -14.12
C THR A 14 10.55 -16.90 -14.86
N LEU A 15 9.29 -16.75 -14.44
CA LEU A 15 8.35 -15.79 -15.01
C LEU A 15 8.81 -14.34 -14.83
N LEU A 16 9.28 -13.97 -13.64
CA LEU A 16 9.77 -12.62 -13.39
C LEU A 16 11.08 -12.34 -14.15
N GLU A 17 12.00 -13.31 -14.23
CA GLU A 17 13.22 -13.16 -15.04
C GLU A 17 12.89 -13.05 -16.54
N GLU A 18 11.95 -13.83 -17.06
CA GLU A 18 11.46 -13.70 -18.44
C GLU A 18 10.81 -12.34 -18.69
N PHE A 19 9.99 -11.85 -17.76
CA PHE A 19 9.37 -10.53 -17.84
C PHE A 19 10.43 -9.43 -17.94
N ARG A 20 11.48 -9.49 -17.11
CA ARG A 20 12.58 -8.50 -17.12
C ARG A 20 13.46 -8.60 -18.36
N ALA A 21 13.65 -9.80 -18.90
CA ALA A 21 14.45 -10.04 -20.10
C ALA A 21 13.71 -9.71 -21.41
N SER A 22 12.38 -9.76 -21.39
CA SER A 22 11.56 -9.63 -22.59
C SER A 22 11.48 -8.19 -23.12
N LYS A 23 11.66 -8.04 -24.43
CA LYS A 23 11.29 -6.83 -25.19
C LYS A 23 10.07 -7.03 -26.11
N LEU A 24 9.53 -8.25 -26.21
CA LEU A 24 8.60 -8.64 -27.30
C LEU A 24 7.29 -9.29 -26.84
N ARG A 25 7.24 -9.94 -25.67
CA ARG A 25 5.98 -10.46 -25.12
C ARG A 25 5.18 -9.32 -24.50
N ASN A 26 3.92 -9.18 -24.93
CA ASN A 26 2.95 -8.34 -24.25
C ASN A 26 2.38 -9.13 -23.07
N PHE A 27 2.81 -8.76 -21.86
CA PHE A 27 2.27 -9.31 -20.63
C PHE A 27 0.96 -8.62 -20.25
N GLU A 28 0.02 -9.40 -19.76
CA GLU A 28 -1.23 -8.96 -19.15
C GLU A 28 -1.30 -9.32 -17.66
N LEU A 29 -2.24 -8.74 -16.91
CA LEU A 29 -2.39 -9.05 -15.48
C LEU A 29 -2.68 -10.54 -15.25
N ALA A 30 -3.48 -11.14 -16.13
CA ALA A 30 -3.82 -12.55 -16.10
C ALA A 30 -2.59 -13.47 -16.17
N ASP A 31 -1.51 -13.06 -16.85
CA ASP A 31 -0.28 -13.86 -16.98
C ASP A 31 0.49 -13.97 -15.66
N ILE A 32 0.28 -13.04 -14.72
CA ILE A 32 1.12 -12.88 -13.53
C ILE A 32 0.38 -13.11 -12.21
N VAL A 33 -0.91 -13.45 -12.24
CA VAL A 33 -1.76 -13.56 -11.03
C VAL A 33 -1.12 -14.42 -9.95
N GLU A 34 -0.62 -15.62 -10.31
CA GLU A 34 0.02 -16.54 -9.37
C GLU A 34 1.35 -16.03 -8.78
N HIS A 35 1.98 -15.07 -9.44
CA HIS A 35 3.26 -14.46 -9.04
C HIS A 35 3.09 -12.99 -8.67
N CYS A 36 1.85 -12.52 -8.45
CA CYS A 36 1.57 -11.09 -8.38
C CYS A 36 2.24 -10.42 -7.18
N ASP A 37 2.34 -11.11 -6.03
CA ASP A 37 3.08 -10.62 -4.85
C ASP A 37 4.56 -10.41 -5.18
N GLU A 38 5.19 -11.36 -5.88
CA GLU A 38 6.60 -11.25 -6.31
C GLU A 38 6.79 -10.06 -7.26
N PHE A 39 5.89 -9.90 -8.23
CA PHE A 39 5.93 -8.77 -9.16
C PHE A 39 5.74 -7.43 -8.43
N CYS A 40 4.87 -7.36 -7.42
CA CYS A 40 4.68 -6.16 -6.60
C CYS A 40 5.95 -5.73 -5.86
N ARG A 41 6.81 -6.68 -5.50
CA ARG A 41 8.09 -6.46 -4.80
C ARG A 41 9.27 -6.24 -5.74
N ASP A 42 9.04 -6.31 -7.05
CA ASP A 42 10.03 -5.97 -8.08
C ASP A 42 9.80 -4.56 -8.61
N GLN A 43 10.88 -3.85 -8.93
CA GLN A 43 10.81 -2.48 -9.46
C GLN A 43 10.03 -2.40 -10.78
N HIS A 44 10.29 -3.32 -11.71
CA HIS A 44 9.64 -3.33 -13.01
C HIS A 44 8.26 -3.98 -12.93
N GLY A 45 8.13 -5.06 -12.16
CA GLY A 45 6.85 -5.73 -11.92
C GLY A 45 5.81 -4.79 -11.28
N SER A 46 6.20 -4.04 -10.24
CA SER A 46 5.31 -3.09 -9.57
C SER A 46 4.86 -1.98 -10.50
N ARG A 47 5.77 -1.44 -11.32
CA ARG A 47 5.44 -0.42 -12.33
C ARG A 47 4.48 -0.97 -13.39
N PHE A 48 4.71 -2.18 -13.86
CA PHE A 48 3.83 -2.86 -14.79
C PHE A 48 2.42 -3.02 -14.24
N ILE A 49 2.28 -3.53 -13.01
CA ILE A 49 0.98 -3.69 -12.35
C ILE A 49 0.29 -2.33 -12.23
N GLN A 50 0.99 -1.30 -11.73
CA GLN A 50 0.43 0.05 -11.61
C GLN A 50 -0.13 0.57 -12.94
N THR A 51 0.61 0.42 -14.05
CA THR A 51 0.17 0.86 -15.37
C THR A 51 -1.01 0.03 -15.90
N LYS A 52 -1.01 -1.29 -15.70
CA LYS A 52 -2.13 -2.14 -16.14
C LYS A 52 -3.41 -1.86 -15.36
N LEU A 53 -3.32 -1.62 -14.05
CA LEU A 53 -4.46 -1.25 -13.21
C LEU A 53 -5.14 0.07 -13.63
N GLU A 54 -4.50 0.92 -14.42
CA GLU A 54 -5.13 2.16 -14.93
C GLU A 54 -6.14 1.92 -16.05
N ILE A 55 -6.01 0.80 -16.78
CA ILE A 55 -6.82 0.50 -17.96
C ILE A 55 -7.54 -0.86 -17.87
N ALA A 56 -7.21 -1.69 -16.89
CA ALA A 56 -7.79 -3.01 -16.74
C ALA A 56 -9.29 -2.94 -16.40
N PRO A 57 -10.10 -3.88 -16.93
CA PRO A 57 -11.51 -3.98 -16.56
C PRO A 57 -11.66 -4.36 -15.08
N PRO A 58 -12.79 -3.99 -14.43
CA PRO A 58 -13.00 -4.30 -13.01
C PRO A 58 -12.82 -5.78 -12.65
N SER A 59 -13.19 -6.70 -13.53
CA SER A 59 -13.03 -8.14 -13.32
C SER A 59 -11.57 -8.60 -13.21
N GLU A 60 -10.65 -7.99 -13.96
CA GLU A 60 -9.23 -8.32 -13.86
C GLU A 60 -8.59 -7.68 -12.63
N THR A 61 -8.95 -6.42 -12.36
CA THR A 61 -8.53 -5.70 -11.15
C THR A 61 -8.94 -6.46 -9.89
N GLU A 62 -10.14 -7.04 -9.87
CA GLU A 62 -10.63 -7.86 -8.75
C GLU A 62 -9.78 -9.11 -8.51
N ILE A 63 -9.43 -9.84 -9.57
CA ILE A 63 -8.59 -11.05 -9.46
C ILE A 63 -7.23 -10.71 -8.86
N VAL A 64 -6.61 -9.63 -9.32
CA VAL A 64 -5.32 -9.16 -8.79
C VAL A 64 -5.47 -8.70 -7.34
N PHE A 65 -6.56 -8.00 -7.01
CA PHE A 65 -6.82 -7.54 -5.65
C PHE A 65 -6.94 -8.71 -4.68
N GLU A 66 -7.76 -9.71 -5.00
CA GLU A 66 -7.97 -10.91 -4.18
C GLU A 66 -6.67 -11.69 -3.97
N ALA A 67 -5.82 -11.78 -5.00
CA ALA A 67 -4.52 -12.43 -4.89
C ALA A 67 -3.55 -11.69 -3.93
N LEU A 68 -3.64 -10.37 -3.86
CA LEU A 68 -2.74 -9.53 -3.05
C LEU A 68 -3.27 -9.21 -1.65
N LEU A 69 -4.57 -9.28 -1.41
CA LEU A 69 -5.19 -8.91 -0.14
C LEU A 69 -4.56 -9.63 1.08
N PRO A 70 -4.27 -10.94 1.03
CA PRO A 70 -3.64 -11.65 2.17
C PRO A 70 -2.26 -11.12 2.56
N THR A 71 -1.51 -10.54 1.61
CA THR A 71 -0.16 -9.99 1.84
C THR A 71 -0.13 -8.45 1.82
N ALA A 72 -1.28 -7.80 1.66
CA ALA A 72 -1.38 -6.36 1.47
C ALA A 72 -0.66 -5.56 2.57
N LEU A 73 -0.80 -5.95 3.84
CA LEU A 73 -0.12 -5.27 4.94
C LEU A 73 1.41 -5.26 4.78
N SER A 74 1.99 -6.37 4.30
CA SER A 74 3.43 -6.44 4.02
C SER A 74 3.81 -5.58 2.83
N LEU A 75 2.96 -5.52 1.79
CA LEU A 75 3.19 -4.67 0.62
C LEU A 75 3.11 -3.19 0.97
N MET A 76 2.30 -2.78 1.95
CA MET A 76 2.22 -1.37 2.38
C MET A 76 3.56 -0.80 2.85
N THR A 77 4.43 -1.65 3.42
CA THR A 77 5.77 -1.30 3.91
C THR A 77 6.89 -1.72 2.97
N ASP A 78 6.56 -2.23 1.79
CA ASP A 78 7.54 -2.66 0.78
C ASP A 78 7.98 -1.48 -0.08
N LEU A 79 9.27 -1.43 -0.45
CA LEU A 79 9.86 -0.35 -1.26
C LEU A 79 9.12 -0.15 -2.60
N PHE A 80 8.58 -1.20 -3.21
CA PHE A 80 7.85 -1.14 -4.47
C PHE A 80 6.36 -1.51 -4.32
N GLY A 81 6.04 -2.42 -3.41
CA GLY A 81 4.66 -2.89 -3.19
C GLY A 81 3.71 -1.79 -2.73
N ASN A 82 4.21 -0.80 -1.99
CA ASN A 82 3.39 0.29 -1.44
C ASN A 82 2.67 1.09 -2.54
N TYR A 83 3.26 1.19 -3.73
CA TYR A 83 2.66 1.90 -4.86
C TYR A 83 1.46 1.16 -5.45
N VAL A 84 1.49 -0.18 -5.46
CA VAL A 84 0.35 -0.99 -5.93
C VAL A 84 -0.82 -0.86 -4.96
N VAL A 85 -0.57 -0.92 -3.64
CA VAL A 85 -1.62 -0.71 -2.64
C VAL A 85 -2.22 0.70 -2.76
N GLN A 86 -1.39 1.73 -2.96
CA GLN A 86 -1.87 3.09 -3.21
C GLN A 86 -2.73 3.19 -4.48
N LYS A 87 -2.39 2.44 -5.55
CA LYS A 87 -3.18 2.42 -6.78
C LYS A 87 -4.58 1.82 -6.55
N PHE A 88 -4.69 0.76 -5.75
CA PHE A 88 -5.99 0.24 -5.32
C PHE A 88 -6.78 1.22 -4.46
N LEU A 89 -6.13 1.96 -3.55
CA LEU A 89 -6.81 3.02 -2.82
C LEU A 89 -7.28 4.16 -3.73
N GLU A 90 -6.50 4.53 -4.75
CA GLU A 90 -6.83 5.60 -5.70
C GLU A 90 -7.99 5.21 -6.63
N ARG A 91 -7.97 4.00 -7.18
CA ARG A 91 -8.83 3.60 -8.32
C ARG A 91 -9.77 2.43 -8.02
N GLY A 92 -9.51 1.69 -6.96
CA GLY A 92 -10.31 0.53 -6.58
C GLY A 92 -11.73 0.90 -6.17
N SER A 93 -12.59 -0.11 -6.14
CA SER A 93 -13.98 0.04 -5.69
C SER A 93 -14.05 0.42 -4.21
N GLN A 94 -15.23 0.80 -3.75
CA GLN A 94 -15.45 1.10 -2.33
C GLN A 94 -15.17 -0.12 -1.45
N GLU A 95 -15.53 -1.32 -1.92
CA GLU A 95 -15.29 -2.59 -1.24
C GLU A 95 -13.79 -2.88 -1.11
N GLN A 96 -13.02 -2.66 -2.17
CA GLN A 96 -11.57 -2.83 -2.16
C GLN A 96 -10.89 -1.85 -1.19
N ARG A 97 -11.32 -0.58 -1.19
CA ARG A 97 -10.84 0.44 -0.24
C ARG A 97 -11.17 0.06 1.21
N SER A 98 -12.40 -0.39 1.45
CA SER A 98 -12.84 -0.87 2.77
C SER A 98 -12.01 -2.06 3.25
N ALA A 99 -11.72 -3.03 2.38
CA ALA A 99 -10.89 -4.18 2.70
C ALA A 99 -9.44 -3.77 3.05
N LEU A 100 -8.86 -2.82 2.32
CA LEU A 100 -7.53 -2.27 2.64
C LEU A 100 -7.55 -1.47 3.95
N ALA A 101 -8.59 -0.68 4.21
CA ALA A 101 -8.75 0.04 5.47
C ALA A 101 -8.83 -0.94 6.65
N LYS A 102 -9.65 -1.99 6.55
CA LYS A 102 -9.72 -3.08 7.55
C LYS A 102 -8.37 -3.75 7.77
N THR A 103 -7.60 -3.96 6.70
CA THR A 103 -6.24 -4.52 6.79
C THR A 103 -5.27 -3.63 7.58
N MET A 104 -5.46 -2.31 7.57
CA MET A 104 -4.64 -1.36 8.34
C MET A 104 -5.00 -1.31 9.82
N GLN A 105 -6.19 -1.76 10.22
CA GLN A 105 -6.67 -1.62 11.58
C GLN A 105 -5.76 -2.34 12.59
N GLY A 106 -5.50 -1.68 13.72
CA GLY A 106 -4.55 -2.08 14.75
C GLY A 106 -3.07 -1.86 14.39
N ARG A 107 -2.78 -1.34 13.19
CA ARG A 107 -1.41 -1.15 12.67
C ARG A 107 -1.16 0.27 12.19
N VAL A 108 -2.11 1.20 12.33
CA VAL A 108 -2.01 2.55 11.74
C VAL A 108 -0.83 3.32 12.31
N LEU A 109 -0.59 3.25 13.63
CA LEU A 109 0.59 3.90 14.23
C LEU A 109 1.90 3.33 13.66
N GLN A 110 2.00 2.00 13.52
CA GLN A 110 3.20 1.36 12.97
C GLN A 110 3.44 1.81 11.53
N LEU A 111 2.40 1.76 10.69
CA LEU A 111 2.48 2.18 9.29
C LEU A 111 2.80 3.66 9.16
N SER A 112 2.25 4.51 10.02
CA SER A 112 2.48 5.96 10.00
C SER A 112 3.94 6.35 10.25
N LEU A 113 4.66 5.56 11.04
CA LEU A 113 6.07 5.79 11.35
C LEU A 113 7.01 5.11 10.33
N ASP A 114 6.47 4.28 9.43
CA ASP A 114 7.22 3.59 8.39
C ASP A 114 7.46 4.50 7.16
N MET A 115 8.63 4.37 6.54
CA MET A 115 9.05 5.18 5.40
C MET A 115 8.13 5.04 4.18
N TYR A 116 7.59 3.84 3.94
CA TYR A 116 6.66 3.57 2.84
C TYR A 116 5.22 3.50 3.32
N GLY A 117 4.99 2.87 4.48
CA GLY A 117 3.67 2.72 5.09
C GLY A 117 2.97 4.06 5.30
N CYS A 118 3.70 5.12 5.66
CA CYS A 118 3.11 6.43 5.90
C CYS A 118 2.42 6.99 4.64
N ARG A 119 2.91 6.65 3.44
CA ARG A 119 2.32 7.07 2.16
C ARG A 119 1.00 6.37 1.92
N VAL A 120 0.91 5.09 2.27
CA VAL A 120 -0.32 4.32 2.16
C VAL A 120 -1.37 4.83 3.16
N VAL A 121 -0.98 5.10 4.41
CA VAL A 121 -1.90 5.68 5.41
C VAL A 121 -2.42 7.05 4.95
N GLN A 122 -1.54 7.93 4.45
CA GLN A 122 -1.95 9.22 3.88
C GLN A 122 -2.96 9.05 2.74
N LYS A 123 -2.73 8.09 1.85
CA LYS A 123 -3.65 7.79 0.75
C LYS A 123 -4.98 7.25 1.25
N ALA A 124 -4.98 6.35 2.23
CA ALA A 124 -6.20 5.83 2.83
C ALA A 124 -7.03 6.95 3.46
N VAL A 125 -6.41 7.79 4.30
CA VAL A 125 -7.07 8.96 4.92
C VAL A 125 -7.69 9.88 3.87
N GLU A 126 -7.13 9.96 2.67
CA GLU A 126 -7.67 10.79 1.60
C GLU A 126 -8.94 10.23 0.93
N VAL A 127 -9.09 8.90 0.84
CA VAL A 127 -10.04 8.27 -0.12
C VAL A 127 -11.03 7.27 0.48
N VAL A 128 -10.80 6.79 1.70
CA VAL A 128 -11.72 5.86 2.37
C VAL A 128 -12.93 6.61 2.93
N ASP A 129 -14.02 5.89 3.21
CA ASP A 129 -15.25 6.47 3.75
C ASP A 129 -15.00 7.15 5.10
N GLY A 130 -15.80 8.17 5.45
CA GLY A 130 -15.64 8.96 6.67
C GLY A 130 -15.67 8.13 7.97
N GLU A 131 -16.51 7.08 8.04
CA GLU A 131 -16.57 6.21 9.22
C GLU A 131 -15.30 5.37 9.34
N GLU A 132 -14.85 4.77 8.23
CA GLU A 132 -13.62 3.97 8.18
C GLU A 132 -12.38 4.85 8.42
N GLN A 133 -12.36 6.05 7.85
CA GLN A 133 -11.31 7.05 8.06
C GLN A 133 -11.23 7.41 9.54
N ALA A 134 -12.36 7.62 10.21
CA ALA A 134 -12.38 7.94 11.63
C ALA A 134 -11.80 6.81 12.49
N VAL A 135 -12.10 5.54 12.15
CA VAL A 135 -11.49 4.39 12.82
C VAL A 135 -9.97 4.41 12.68
N LEU A 136 -9.44 4.63 11.47
CA LEU A 136 -7.99 4.67 11.25
C LEU A 136 -7.33 5.84 11.98
N VAL A 137 -7.91 7.03 11.91
CA VAL A 137 -7.35 8.23 12.56
C VAL A 137 -7.33 8.09 14.08
N ASN A 138 -8.38 7.51 14.67
CA ASN A 138 -8.46 7.33 16.12
C ASN A 138 -7.36 6.43 16.70
N GLU A 139 -6.75 5.55 15.92
CA GLU A 139 -5.58 4.77 16.38
C GLU A 139 -4.34 5.63 16.70
N LEU A 140 -4.31 6.88 16.22
CA LEU A 140 -3.24 7.83 16.53
C LEU A 140 -3.48 8.60 17.84
N GLN A 141 -4.65 8.44 18.47
CA GLN A 141 -4.96 9.06 19.75
C GLN A 141 -3.96 8.61 20.82
N GLY A 142 -3.44 9.57 21.59
CA GLY A 142 -2.37 9.32 22.57
C GLY A 142 -0.96 9.21 21.97
N HIS A 143 -0.83 9.22 20.65
CA HIS A 143 0.45 9.12 19.94
C HIS A 143 0.78 10.34 19.05
N VAL A 144 -0.06 11.37 19.05
CA VAL A 144 0.10 12.57 18.21
C VAL A 144 1.50 13.18 18.30
N MET A 145 1.99 13.46 19.52
CA MET A 145 3.32 14.06 19.69
C MET A 145 4.47 13.17 19.20
N LYS A 146 4.30 11.86 19.22
CA LYS A 146 5.27 10.91 18.66
C LYS A 146 5.28 11.04 17.13
N CYS A 147 4.11 11.03 16.50
CA CYS A 147 3.98 11.18 15.05
C CYS A 147 4.47 12.54 14.56
N VAL A 148 4.11 13.64 15.23
CA VAL A 148 4.54 15.01 14.86
C VAL A 148 6.07 15.16 14.86
N ARG A 149 6.77 14.46 15.75
CA ARG A 149 8.25 14.51 15.84
C ARG A 149 8.95 13.51 14.93
N ASP A 150 8.21 12.59 14.33
CA ASP A 150 8.75 11.56 13.44
C ASP A 150 8.86 12.08 12.00
N GLN A 151 9.89 11.66 11.28
CA GLN A 151 10.15 12.09 9.89
C GLN A 151 9.06 11.65 8.90
N ASN A 152 8.33 10.57 9.20
CA ASN A 152 7.25 10.03 8.38
C ASN A 152 5.88 10.41 8.96
N GLY A 153 5.71 10.20 10.27
CA GLY A 153 4.44 10.38 10.98
C GLY A 153 3.89 11.80 10.92
N ASN A 154 4.74 12.82 10.81
CA ASN A 154 4.30 14.22 10.74
C ASN A 154 3.42 14.48 9.50
N HIS A 155 3.70 13.79 8.39
CA HIS A 155 2.92 13.91 7.17
C HIS A 155 1.54 13.26 7.30
N VAL A 156 1.44 12.18 8.08
CA VAL A 156 0.15 11.54 8.37
C VAL A 156 -0.71 12.47 9.23
N ILE A 157 -0.14 13.10 10.27
CA ILE A 157 -0.89 14.05 11.11
C ILE A 157 -1.39 15.24 10.29
N GLN A 158 -0.54 15.82 9.44
CA GLN A 158 -0.95 16.88 8.51
C GLN A 158 -2.11 16.42 7.60
N LYS A 159 -2.01 15.20 7.06
CA LYS A 159 -3.07 14.65 6.20
C LYS A 159 -4.41 14.45 6.94
N CYS A 160 -4.36 14.03 8.21
CA CYS A 160 -5.56 13.92 9.05
C CYS A 160 -6.21 15.30 9.21
N ILE A 161 -5.42 16.35 9.50
CA ILE A 161 -5.92 17.72 9.64
C ILE A 161 -6.56 18.23 8.33
N GLU A 162 -5.96 17.91 7.19
CA GLU A 162 -6.44 18.35 5.87
C GLU A 162 -7.73 17.66 5.40
N ARG A 163 -7.96 16.40 5.82
CA ARG A 163 -8.96 15.53 5.20
C ARG A 163 -10.03 14.98 6.12
N SER A 164 -9.83 15.03 7.44
CA SER A 164 -10.79 14.47 8.39
C SER A 164 -11.76 15.52 8.92
N ALA A 165 -12.96 15.06 9.29
CA ALA A 165 -13.94 15.91 9.93
C ALA A 165 -13.38 16.49 11.25
N PRO A 166 -13.70 17.75 11.61
CA PRO A 166 -13.20 18.37 12.84
C PRO A 166 -13.43 17.54 14.11
N ALA A 167 -14.57 16.85 14.20
CA ALA A 167 -14.90 15.98 15.32
C ALA A 167 -13.92 14.79 15.46
N THR A 168 -13.43 14.26 14.34
CA THR A 168 -12.49 13.12 14.32
C THR A 168 -11.10 13.51 14.79
N ILE A 169 -10.67 14.75 14.55
CA ILE A 169 -9.31 15.22 14.84
C ILE A 169 -9.20 16.09 16.09
N GLN A 170 -10.24 16.14 16.92
CA GLN A 170 -10.25 16.97 18.13
C GLN A 170 -9.09 16.65 19.10
N PHE A 171 -8.57 15.41 19.10
CA PHE A 171 -7.43 15.02 19.93
C PHE A 171 -6.07 15.44 19.34
N ILE A 172 -6.04 15.96 18.10
CA ILE A 172 -4.84 16.43 17.41
C ILE A 172 -4.64 17.94 17.63
N VAL A 173 -5.73 18.70 17.71
CA VAL A 173 -5.75 20.18 17.73
C VAL A 173 -5.88 20.75 19.15
#